data_AF-A0A6A6EQH7-F1
#
_entry.id   AF-A0A6A6EQH7-F1
#
_cell.length_a   1.000
_cell.length_b   1.000
_cell.length_c   1.000
_cell.angle_alpha   90.00
_cell.angle_beta   90.00
_cell.angle_gamma   90.00
#
_symmetry.space_group_name_H-M   'P 1'
#
loop_
_entity.id
_entity.type
_entity.pdbx_description
1 polymer ?
#
loop_
_entity_poly.entity_id
_entity_poly.type
_entity_poly.pdbx_seq_one_letter_code
_entity_poly.pdbx_strand_id
1 'polypeptide(L)' 'MDSKSSEGRTPLSWAAGNGHEAAVKPLLANDRVDVDSKDSDGRTPLSWAAGNGHEAAVKLLLTKDGVDMDSKSSEGRTPL' A
#
# COMPACT_ATOMS: atom_id res chain seq x y z
N MET A 1 2.44 -14.52 1.55
CA MET A 1 2.44 -13.72 0.29
C MET A 1 2.94 -12.30 0.55
N ASP A 2 3.55 -12.06 1.72
CA ASP A 2 4.16 -10.78 2.11
C ASP A 2 5.67 -10.82 1.97
N SER A 3 6.15 -11.56 0.97
CA SER A 3 7.57 -11.56 0.65
C SER A 3 7.96 -10.16 0.21
N LYS A 4 8.90 -9.57 0.94
CA LYS A 4 9.40 -8.23 0.68
C LYS A 4 10.54 -8.29 -0.33
N SER A 5 10.61 -7.30 -1.23
CA SER A 5 11.80 -7.08 -2.05
C SER A 5 12.99 -6.63 -1.18
N SER A 6 14.15 -6.46 -1.80
CA SER A 6 15.32 -5.84 -1.14
C SER A 6 15.06 -4.43 -0.62
N GLU A 7 14.03 -3.75 -1.14
CA GLU A 7 13.60 -2.43 -0.69
C GLU A 7 12.45 -2.50 0.33
N GLY A 8 12.10 -3.69 0.83
CA GLY A 8 11.02 -3.84 1.80
C GLY A 8 9.61 -3.79 1.19
N ARG A 9 9.47 -3.62 -0.13
CA ARG A 9 8.16 -3.49 -0.80
C ARG A 9 7.45 -4.84 -0.92
N THR A 10 6.15 -4.87 -0.62
CA THR A 10 5.30 -6.06 -0.82
C THR A 10 4.68 -6.06 -2.22
N PRO A 11 4.12 -7.19 -2.69
CA PRO A 11 3.34 -7.22 -3.92
C PRO A 11 2.20 -6.19 -3.92
N LEU A 12 1.59 -5.94 -2.76
CA LEU A 12 0.55 -4.93 -2.61
C LEU A 12 1.09 -3.51 -2.77
N SER A 13 2.27 -3.18 -2.21
CA SER A 13 2.93 -1.88 -2.42
C SER A 13 3.18 -1.62 -3.91
N TRP A 14 3.64 -2.63 -4.64
CA TRP A 14 3.85 -2.54 -6.08
C TRP A 14 2.55 -2.37 -6.86
N ALA A 15 1.53 -3.20 -6.59
CA ALA A 15 0.24 -3.11 -7.28
C ALA A 15 -0.44 -1.76 -7.05
N ALA A 16 -0.45 -1.29 -5.80
CA ALA A 16 -1.03 -0.01 -5.41
C ALA A 16 -0.28 1.18 -6.03
N GLY A 17 1.05 1.17 -5.93
CA GLY A 17 1.91 2.23 -6.48
C GLY A 17 1.92 2.33 -8.01
N ASN A 18 1.49 1.29 -8.73
CA ASN A 18 1.33 1.33 -10.19
C ASN A 18 -0.14 1.46 -10.62
N GLY A 19 -1.09 1.57 -9.68
CA GLY A 19 -2.51 1.67 -10.00
C GLY A 19 -3.10 0.38 -10.58
N HIS A 20 -2.49 -0.78 -10.35
CA HIS A 20 -2.95 -2.08 -10.86
C HIS A 20 -4.12 -2.62 -10.05
N GLU A 21 -5.30 -2.02 -10.20
CA GLU A 21 -6.52 -2.36 -9.45
C GLU A 21 -6.87 -3.85 -9.49
N ALA A 22 -6.70 -4.49 -10.65
CA ALA A 22 -6.99 -5.91 -10.84
C ALA A 22 -6.08 -6.83 -10.01
N ALA A 23 -4.89 -6.35 -9.63
CA ALA A 23 -3.98 -7.05 -8.71
C ALA A 23 -4.22 -6.64 -7.25
N VAL A 24 -4.61 -5.38 -6.99
CA VAL A 24 -4.92 -4.89 -5.63
C VAL A 24 -6.09 -5.67 -5.01
N LYS A 25 -7.19 -5.85 -5.75
CA LYS A 25 -8.40 -6.54 -5.23
C LYS A 25 -8.13 -7.95 -4.67
N PRO A 26 -7.54 -8.90 -5.42
CA PRO A 26 -7.28 -10.24 -4.89
C PRO A 26 -6.25 -10.26 -3.76
N LEU A 27 -5.32 -9.30 -3.72
CA LEU A 27 -4.37 -9.18 -2.61
C LEU A 27 -5.06 -8.72 -1.32
N LEU A 28 -5.99 -7.75 -1.41
CA LEU A 28 -6.79 -7.29 -0.28
C LEU A 28 -7.79 -8.33 0.25
N ALA A 29 -8.25 -9.24 -0.60
CA ALA A 29 -9.12 -10.34 -0.22
C ALA A 29 -8.40 -11.44 0.60
N ASN A 30 -7.08 -11.37 0.72
CA ASN A 30 -6.29 -12.33 1.48
C ASN A 30 -5.98 -11.79 2.88
N ASP A 31 -6.56 -12.40 3.91
CA ASP A 31 -6.40 -11.98 5.31
C ASP A 31 -4.97 -12.05 5.85
N ARG A 32 -4.06 -12.71 5.13
CA ARG A 32 -2.64 -12.78 5.51
C ARG A 32 -1.84 -11.57 5.03
N VAL A 33 -2.40 -10.76 4.14
CA VAL A 33 -1.70 -9.61 3.56
C VAL A 33 -1.68 -8.45 4.56
N ASP A 34 -0.48 -7.96 4.85
CA ASP A 34 -0.27 -6.77 5.66
C ASP A 34 -0.46 -5.52 4.79
N VAL A 35 -1.62 -4.86 4.93
CA VAL A 35 -2.01 -3.71 4.11
C VAL A 35 -1.24 -2.43 4.44
N ASP A 36 -0.69 -2.34 5.65
CA ASP A 36 0.10 -1.21 6.13
C ASP A 36 1.60 -1.52 6.15
N SER A 37 2.02 -2.58 5.45
CA SER A 37 3.42 -2.98 5.46
C SER A 37 4.30 -1.87 4.90
N LYS A 38 5.25 -1.44 5.73
CA LYS A 38 6.20 -0.39 5.38
C LYS A 38 7.39 -0.96 4.61
N ASP A 39 7.76 -0.24 3.56
CA ASP A 39 9.02 -0.43 2.85
C ASP A 39 10.20 0.23 3.60
N SER A 40 11.41 0.17 3.03
CA SER A 40 12.61 0.74 3.65
C SER A 40 12.55 2.27 3.84
N ASP A 41 11.69 2.96 3.09
CA ASP A 41 11.45 4.41 3.24
C ASP A 41 10.27 4.70 4.18
N GLY A 42 9.76 3.68 4.87
CA GLY A 42 8.60 3.80 5.74
C GLY A 42 7.28 4.00 4.98
N ARG A 43 7.25 3.83 3.65
CA ARG A 43 6.04 4.04 2.84
C ARG A 43 5.16 2.79 2.83
N THR A 44 3.86 3.02 2.99
CA THR A 44 2.83 1.98 2.87
C THR A 44 2.33 1.88 1.42
N PRO A 45 1.61 0.80 1.05
CA PRO A 45 0.91 0.74 -0.23
C PRO A 45 0.00 1.96 -0.49
N LEU A 46 -0.64 2.50 0.56
CA LEU A 46 -1.46 3.70 0.46
C LEU A 46 -0.63 4.95 0.12
N SER A 47 0.53 5.12 0.76
CA SER A 47 1.47 6.22 0.45
C SER A 47 1.92 6.18 -1.01
N TRP A 48 2.19 5.00 -1.55
CA TRP A 48 2.54 4.83 -2.96
C TRP A 48 1.38 5.15 -3.91
N ALA A 49 0.17 4.64 -3.63
CA ALA A 49 -0.99 4.91 -4.47
C ALA A 49 -1.35 6.40 -4.49
N ALA A 50 -1.39 7.05 -3.32
CA ALA A 50 -1.72 8.46 -3.20
C ALA A 50 -0.62 9.36 -3.78
N GLY A 51 0.65 9.09 -3.47
CA GLY A 51 1.79 9.83 -3.99
C GLY A 51 1.92 9.79 -5.52
N ASN A 52 1.45 8.70 -6.15
CA ASN A 52 1.44 8.55 -7.60
C ASN A 52 0.09 8.94 -8.26
N GLY A 53 -0.90 9.39 -7.48
CA GLY A 53 -2.20 9.85 -8.00
C GLY A 53 -3.15 8.72 -8.45
N HIS A 54 -2.96 7.49 -7.97
CA HIS A 54 -3.80 6.35 -8.31
C HIS A 54 -5.07 6.28 -7.43
N GLU A 55 -6.02 7.18 -7.69
CA GLU A 55 -7.25 7.33 -6.90
C GLU A 55 -8.04 6.03 -6.72
N ALA A 56 -8.14 5.20 -7.75
CA ALA A 56 -8.89 3.95 -7.67
C ALA A 56 -8.19 2.93 -6.75
N ALA A 57 -6.87 2.85 -6.79
CA ALA A 57 -6.10 2.02 -5.86
C ALA A 57 -6.21 2.54 -4.42
N VAL A 58 -6.18 3.87 -4.21
CA VAL A 58 -6.44 4.50 -2.90
C VAL A 58 -7.82 4.09 -2.38
N LYS A 59 -8.87 4.25 -3.19
CA LYS A 59 -10.23 3.86 -2.81
C LYS A 59 -10.31 2.38 -2.44
N LEU A 60 -9.67 1.49 -3.19
CA LEU A 60 -9.65 0.06 -2.88
C LEU A 60 -8.93 -0.23 -1.56
N LEU A 61 -7.76 0.35 -1.32
CA LEU A 61 -7.04 0.17 -0.04
C LEU A 61 -7.89 0.62 1.14
N LEU A 62 -8.55 1.78 1.03
CA LEU A 62 -9.42 2.33 2.09
C LEU A 62 -10.69 1.51 2.35
N THR A 63 -11.04 0.53 1.51
CA THR A 63 -12.14 -0.40 1.80
C THR A 63 -11.77 -1.50 2.80
N LYS A 64 -10.47 -1.70 3.08
CA LYS A 64 -10.03 -2.68 4.07
C LYS A 64 -10.07 -2.05 5.46
N ASP A 65 -10.69 -2.74 6.41
CA ASP A 65 -10.67 -2.33 7.81
C ASP A 65 -9.24 -2.28 8.36
N GLY A 66 -8.97 -1.27 9.19
CA GLY A 66 -7.72 -1.14 9.94
C GLY A 66 -6.58 -0.45 9.22
N VAL A 67 -6.77 0.05 7.99
CA VAL A 67 -5.75 0.81 7.26
C VAL A 67 -5.39 2.10 7.98
N ASP A 68 -4.09 2.31 8.21
CA ASP A 68 -3.53 3.52 8.79
C ASP A 68 -3.40 4.64 7.73
N MET A 69 -4.41 5.51 7.69
CA MET A 69 -4.46 6.66 6.77
C MET A 69 -3.41 7.73 7.07
N ASP A 70 -2.88 7.76 8.29
CA ASP A 70 -1.93 8.77 8.77
C ASP A 70 -0.49 8.23 8.82
N SER A 71 -0.24 7.05 8.22
CA SER A 71 1.03 6.37 8.37
C SER A 71 2.19 7.18 7.77
N LYS A 72 3.08 7.65 8.65
CA LYS A 72 4.21 8.49 8.23
C LYS A 72 5.33 7.66 7.59
N SER A 73 5.85 8.17 6.48
CA SER A 73 7.14 7.73 5.91
C SER A 73 8.31 8.10 6.83
N SER A 74 9.51 7.63 6.51
CA SER A 74 10.76 8.07 7.17
C SER A 74 10.92 9.60 7.16
N GLU A 75 10.50 10.23 6.06
CA GLU A 75 10.49 11.69 5.90
C GLU A 75 9.33 12.42 6.61
N GLY A 76 8.52 11.72 7.43
CA GLY A 76 7.40 12.30 8.16
C GLY A 76 6.16 12.65 7.33
N ARG A 77 6.12 12.26 6.04
CA ARG A 77 4.99 12.53 5.13
C ARG A 77 3.85 11.55 5.36
N THR A 78 2.63 12.06 5.40
CA THR A 78 1.41 11.25 5.37
C THR A 78 1.06 10.84 3.93
N PRO A 79 0.30 9.74 3.75
CA PRO A 79 -0.18 9.31 2.45
C PRO A 79 -1.13 10.33 1.80
N LEU A 80 -1.98 10.98 2.61
CA LEU A 80 -2.97 11.97 2.21
C LEU A 80 -2.59 13.37 2.70
#